data_AF-R6LWQ3-F1
#
_entry.id   AF-R6LWQ3-F1
#
_cell.length_a   1.000
_cell.length_b   1.000
_cell.length_c   1.000
_cell.angle_alpha   90.00
_cell.angle_beta   90.00
_cell.angle_gamma   90.00
#
_symmetry.space_group_name_H-M   'P 1'
#
loop_
_entity.id
_entity.type
_entity.pdbx_description
1 polymer ?
#
loop_
_entity_poly.entity_id
_entity_poly.type
_entity_poly.pdbx_seq_one_letter_code
_entity_poly.pdbx_strand_id
1 'polypeptide(L)'
;MMISEFIERTGFEPTASEYAKIEKAYYDFNGNKDEFCKAFVKNGGEKKIYKARAEEIAQLKSQLVEMEKQHKTEMEAREKQINDLTAELDRELEWKPSTGTGTNMSQSDYDHLANCGKLMTDEEAKTFIADECGFAPEKIHILHEVHTYEVNKHRRLRKSGTFDRTPVYESTDWNYVRFDCACFMYELVNGELRFYCC
;
A
#
# COMPACT_ATOMS: atom_id res chain seq x y z
N MET A 1 -6.94 -53.05 2.56
CA MET A 1 -8.30 -52.79 2.02
C MET A 1 -8.23 -51.50 1.24
N MET A 2 -9.08 -51.26 0.22
CA MET A 2 -9.09 -49.96 -0.47
C MET A 2 -9.99 -48.95 0.27
N ILE A 3 -9.67 -47.65 0.18
CA ILE A 3 -10.45 -46.59 0.85
C ILE A 3 -11.90 -46.56 0.38
N SER A 4 -12.15 -46.78 -0.91
CA SER A 4 -13.50 -46.88 -1.46
C SER A 4 -14.29 -48.01 -0.83
N GLU A 5 -13.68 -49.20 -0.71
CA GLU A 5 -14.34 -50.34 -0.08
C GLU A 5 -14.63 -50.11 1.42
N PHE A 6 -13.77 -49.36 2.11
CA PHE A 6 -13.98 -49.01 3.52
C PHE A 6 -15.16 -48.05 3.68
N ILE A 7 -15.24 -47.02 2.81
CA ILE A 7 -16.35 -46.07 2.76
C ILE A 7 -17.66 -46.82 2.47
N GLU A 8 -17.68 -47.69 1.47
CA GLU A 8 -18.86 -48.49 1.13
C GLU A 8 -19.35 -49.36 2.30
N ARG A 9 -18.43 -49.96 3.07
CA ARG A 9 -18.77 -50.85 4.19
C ARG A 9 -19.15 -50.12 5.49
N THR A 10 -18.62 -48.91 5.71
CA THR A 10 -18.78 -48.20 7.00
C THR A 10 -19.62 -46.93 6.90
N GLY A 11 -19.80 -46.37 5.70
CA GLY A 11 -20.42 -45.07 5.47
C GLY A 11 -19.58 -43.88 5.97
N PHE A 12 -18.36 -44.12 6.45
CA PHE A 12 -17.49 -43.07 6.99
C PHE A 12 -16.43 -42.67 5.96
N GLU A 13 -16.28 -41.37 5.74
CA GLU A 13 -15.30 -40.77 4.83
C GLU A 13 -14.07 -40.21 5.59
N PRO A 14 -12.96 -40.97 5.68
CA PRO A 14 -11.71 -40.49 6.25
C PRO A 14 -10.93 -39.61 5.27
N THR A 15 -10.11 -38.71 5.80
CA THR A 15 -9.03 -38.09 5.03
C THR A 15 -7.94 -39.11 4.71
N ALA A 16 -7.02 -38.80 3.78
CA ALA A 16 -5.92 -39.70 3.44
C ALA A 16 -5.03 -40.06 4.66
N SER A 17 -4.75 -39.09 5.55
CA SER A 17 -3.97 -39.30 6.76
C SER A 17 -4.68 -40.19 7.78
N GLU A 18 -5.99 -39.98 7.96
CA GLU A 18 -6.80 -40.83 8.83
C GLU A 18 -6.94 -42.24 8.28
N TYR A 19 -7.12 -42.36 6.96
CA TYR A 19 -7.21 -43.64 6.29
C TYR A 19 -5.91 -44.44 6.44
N ALA A 20 -4.74 -43.82 6.31
CA ALA A 20 -3.46 -44.51 6.55
C ALA A 20 -3.37 -45.13 7.96
N LYS A 21 -3.93 -44.47 8.97
CA LYS A 21 -4.02 -45.02 10.34
C LYS A 21 -5.02 -46.17 10.44
N ILE A 22 -6.18 -46.04 9.80
CA ILE A 22 -7.22 -47.09 9.75
C ILE A 22 -6.70 -48.33 9.02
N GLU A 23 -6.03 -48.13 7.88
CA GLU A 23 -5.46 -49.19 7.07
C GLU A 23 -4.37 -49.95 7.84
N LYS A 24 -3.50 -49.23 8.54
CA LYS A 24 -2.52 -49.86 9.44
C LYS A 24 -3.21 -50.71 10.51
N ALA A 25 -4.23 -50.17 11.17
CA ALA A 25 -5.00 -50.91 12.18
C ALA A 25 -5.72 -52.14 11.61
N TYR A 26 -6.10 -52.11 10.33
CA TYR A 26 -6.65 -53.28 9.62
C TYR A 26 -5.58 -54.36 9.37
N TYR A 27 -4.37 -53.99 8.94
CA TYR A 27 -3.28 -54.96 8.77
C TYR A 27 -2.88 -55.66 10.08
N ASP A 28 -3.05 -54.97 11.21
CA ASP A 28 -2.79 -55.51 12.55
C ASP A 28 -3.99 -56.31 13.13
N PHE A 29 -5.13 -56.36 12.43
CA PHE A 29 -6.35 -57.02 12.91
C PHE A 29 -6.43 -58.48 12.46
N ASN A 30 -6.65 -59.40 13.41
CA ASN A 30 -6.81 -60.82 13.11
C ASN A 30 -8.26 -61.14 12.72
N GLY A 31 -8.59 -60.90 11.45
CA GLY A 31 -9.91 -61.17 10.87
C GLY A 31 -10.03 -60.66 9.44
N ASN A 32 -11.19 -60.90 8.82
CA ASN A 32 -11.45 -60.42 7.47
C ASN A 32 -11.91 -58.95 7.44
N LYS A 33 -11.98 -58.38 6.22
CA LYS A 33 -12.36 -56.97 6.01
C LYS A 33 -13.75 -56.60 6.54
N ASP A 34 -14.72 -57.52 6.46
CA ASP A 34 -16.08 -57.28 6.92
C ASP A 34 -16.17 -57.31 8.46
N GLU A 35 -15.43 -58.22 9.10
CA GLU A 35 -15.30 -58.27 10.56
C GLU A 35 -14.66 -57.00 11.12
N PHE A 36 -13.59 -56.52 10.48
CA PHE A 36 -12.94 -55.26 10.86
C PHE A 36 -13.89 -54.07 10.72
N CYS A 37 -14.57 -53.91 9.58
CA CYS A 37 -15.49 -52.79 9.35
C CYS A 37 -16.66 -52.80 10.34
N LYS A 38 -17.23 -53.98 10.64
CA LYS A 38 -18.28 -54.12 11.67
C LYS A 38 -17.75 -53.75 13.06
N ALA A 39 -16.54 -54.18 13.41
CA ALA A 39 -15.91 -53.83 14.68
C ALA A 39 -15.63 -52.33 14.79
N PHE A 40 -15.16 -51.69 13.71
CA PHE A 40 -14.95 -50.24 13.64
C PHE A 40 -16.24 -49.48 13.94
N VAL A 41 -17.35 -49.80 13.25
CA VAL A 41 -18.65 -49.15 13.45
C VAL A 41 -19.18 -49.42 14.87
N LYS A 42 -19.17 -50.69 15.31
CA LYS A 42 -19.67 -51.09 16.64
C LYS A 42 -18.93 -50.38 17.78
N ASN A 43 -17.62 -50.16 17.62
CA ASN A 43 -16.79 -49.50 18.63
C ASN A 43 -16.77 -47.97 18.50
N GLY A 44 -17.66 -47.39 17.68
CA GLY A 44 -17.78 -45.95 17.48
C GLY A 44 -16.54 -45.33 16.84
N GLY A 45 -15.90 -46.03 15.90
CA GLY A 45 -14.68 -45.58 15.22
C GLY A 45 -14.84 -44.19 14.60
N GLU A 46 -15.98 -43.92 13.96
CA GLU A 46 -16.32 -42.59 13.42
C GLU A 46 -16.25 -41.49 14.50
N LYS A 47 -16.83 -41.74 15.69
CA LYS A 47 -16.90 -40.77 16.78
C LYS A 47 -15.53 -40.50 17.36
N LYS A 48 -14.67 -41.53 17.43
CA LYS A 48 -13.28 -41.38 17.85
C LYS A 48 -12.49 -40.50 16.89
N ILE A 49 -12.69 -40.69 15.58
CA ILE A 49 -12.03 -39.87 14.56
C ILE A 49 -12.56 -38.43 14.59
N TYR A 50 -13.87 -38.22 14.66
CA TYR A 50 -14.44 -36.87 14.80
C TYR A 50 -13.95 -36.15 16.06
N LYS A 51 -13.81 -36.87 17.18
CA LYS A 51 -13.25 -36.32 18.41
C LYS A 51 -11.79 -35.90 18.21
N ALA A 52 -10.97 -36.76 17.60
CA ALA A 52 -9.57 -36.43 17.30
C ALA A 52 -9.45 -35.23 16.34
N ARG A 53 -10.31 -35.15 15.31
CA ARG A 53 -10.39 -33.96 14.42
C ARG A 53 -10.69 -32.70 15.21
N ALA A 54 -11.67 -32.74 16.12
CA ALA A 54 -12.04 -31.57 16.92
C ALA A 54 -10.90 -31.12 17.85
N GLU A 55 -10.17 -32.07 18.44
CA GLU A 55 -9.00 -31.80 19.27
C GLU A 55 -7.85 -31.17 18.46
N GLU A 56 -7.56 -31.71 17.27
CA GLU A 56 -6.54 -31.15 16.36
C GLU A 56 -6.93 -29.75 15.87
N ILE A 57 -8.19 -29.53 15.50
CA ILE A 57 -8.69 -28.21 15.13
C ILE A 57 -8.55 -27.22 16.30
N ALA A 58 -8.87 -27.63 17.52
CA ALA A 58 -8.72 -26.76 18.70
C ALA A 58 -7.25 -26.39 18.94
N GLN A 59 -6.34 -27.37 18.81
CA GLN A 59 -4.90 -27.14 18.95
C GLN A 59 -4.38 -26.20 17.86
N LEU A 60 -4.72 -26.44 16.59
CA LEU A 60 -4.30 -25.60 15.47
C LEU A 60 -4.83 -24.17 15.61
N LYS A 61 -6.08 -24.00 16.04
CA LYS A 61 -6.65 -22.67 16.33
C LYS A 61 -5.87 -21.95 17.43
N SER A 62 -5.49 -22.65 18.50
CA SER A 62 -4.68 -22.05 19.57
C SER A 62 -3.29 -21.64 19.07
N GLN A 63 -2.66 -22.47 18.23
CA GLN A 63 -1.35 -22.16 17.64
C GLN A 63 -1.42 -20.96 16.70
N LEU A 64 -2.47 -20.86 15.88
CA LEU A 64 -2.71 -19.71 15.00
C LEU A 64 -2.81 -18.41 15.80
N VAL A 65 -3.59 -18.39 16.89
CA VAL A 65 -3.74 -17.19 17.74
C VAL A 65 -2.41 -16.77 18.36
N GLU A 66 -1.60 -17.72 18.84
CA GLU A 66 -0.29 -17.38 19.42
C GLU A 66 0.69 -16.87 18.35
N MET A 67 0.71 -17.49 17.17
CA MET A 67 1.53 -17.02 16.05
C MET A 67 1.10 -15.63 15.58
N GLU A 68 -0.20 -15.36 15.47
CA GLU A 68 -0.71 -14.02 15.12
C GLU A 68 -0.27 -12.97 16.14
N LYS A 69 -0.34 -13.30 17.43
CA LYS A 69 0.11 -12.42 18.51
C LYS A 69 1.61 -12.15 18.42
N GLN A 70 2.42 -13.20 18.22
CA GLN A 70 3.86 -13.05 18.09
C GLN A 70 4.25 -12.25 16.85
N HIS A 71 3.64 -12.53 15.69
CA HIS A 71 3.85 -11.76 14.47
C HIS A 71 3.48 -10.30 14.65
N LYS A 72 2.37 -10.00 15.33
CA LYS A 72 1.99 -8.61 15.62
C LYS A 72 3.07 -7.90 16.44
N THR A 73 3.56 -8.52 17.52
CA THR A 73 4.62 -7.93 18.35
C THR A 73 5.93 -7.75 17.58
N GLU A 74 6.31 -8.72 16.75
CA GLU A 74 7.51 -8.61 15.90
C GLU A 74 7.37 -7.50 14.87
N MET A 75 6.19 -7.35 14.24
CA MET A 75 5.90 -6.28 13.30
C MET A 75 6.01 -4.90 13.97
N GLU A 76 5.41 -4.72 15.14
CA GLU A 76 5.50 -3.47 15.91
C GLU A 76 6.95 -3.13 16.28
N ALA A 77 7.74 -4.14 16.70
CA ALA A 77 9.15 -3.94 17.02
C ALA A 77 9.99 -3.56 15.78
N ARG A 78 9.70 -4.18 14.63
CA ARG A 78 10.38 -3.87 13.37
C ARG A 78 10.01 -2.51 12.83
N GLU A 79 8.74 -2.12 12.90
CA GLU A 79 8.28 -0.79 12.52
C GLU A 79 8.96 0.29 13.37
N LYS A 80 9.05 0.07 14.69
CA LYS A 80 9.80 0.95 15.58
C LYS A 80 11.27 1.06 15.16
N GLN A 81 11.94 -0.06 14.88
CA GLN A 81 13.33 -0.06 14.44
C GLN A 81 13.52 0.69 13.12
N ILE A 82 12.60 0.54 12.16
CA ILE A 82 12.64 1.27 10.89
C ILE A 82 12.52 2.78 11.14
N ASN A 83 11.60 3.20 12.01
CA ASN A 83 11.40 4.61 12.35
C ASN A 83 12.65 5.20 13.04
N ASP A 84 13.23 4.48 13.99
CA ASP A 84 14.44 4.92 14.70
C ASP A 84 15.64 5.07 13.75
N LEU A 85 15.87 4.08 12.88
CA LEU A 85 16.94 4.13 11.88
C LEU A 85 16.69 5.20 10.81
N THR A 86 15.44 5.41 10.40
CA THR A 86 15.08 6.48 9.45
C THR A 86 15.37 7.85 10.06
N ALA A 87 15.01 8.06 11.33
CA ALA A 87 15.31 9.31 12.03
C ALA A 87 16.82 9.54 12.22
N GLU A 88 17.58 8.48 12.51
CA GLU A 88 19.04 8.56 12.58
C GLU A 88 19.67 8.93 11.24
N LEU A 89 19.21 8.28 10.16
CA LEU A 89 19.66 8.57 8.81
C LEU A 89 19.32 10.01 8.40
N ASP A 90 18.12 10.50 8.69
CA ASP A 90 17.73 11.87 8.37
C ASP A 90 18.54 12.92 9.15
N ARG A 91 18.86 12.65 10.42
CA ARG A 91 19.81 13.48 11.20
C ARG A 91 21.19 13.49 10.56
N GLU A 92 21.70 12.32 10.16
CA GLU A 92 23.03 12.22 9.56
C GLU A 92 23.10 12.88 8.18
N LEU A 93 22.04 12.77 7.38
CA LEU A 93 21.98 13.31 6.02
C LEU A 93 21.82 14.83 6.00
N GLU A 94 21.39 15.45 7.12
CA GLU A 94 21.23 16.90 7.28
C GLU A 94 20.39 17.52 6.15
N TRP A 95 19.17 16.99 5.95
CA TRP A 95 18.25 17.52 4.96
C TRP A 95 17.92 19.00 5.24
N LYS A 96 17.98 19.82 4.19
CA LYS A 96 17.67 21.26 4.22
C LYS A 96 16.78 21.61 3.03
N PRO A 97 15.92 22.65 3.13
CA PRO A 97 15.14 23.11 1.98
C PRO A 97 16.04 23.39 0.77
N SER A 98 15.67 22.86 -0.39
CA SER A 98 16.37 23.14 -1.64
C SER A 98 16.04 24.54 -2.13
N THR A 99 17.05 25.31 -2.50
CA THR A 99 16.86 26.60 -3.17
C THR A 99 16.84 26.40 -4.69
N GLY A 100 15.81 26.90 -5.36
CA GLY A 100 15.69 26.81 -6.82
C GLY A 100 15.26 25.42 -7.35
N THR A 101 14.66 24.58 -6.50
CA THR A 101 14.00 23.33 -6.92
C THR A 101 12.61 23.27 -6.32
N GLY A 102 11.62 22.88 -7.12
CA GLY A 102 10.21 22.93 -6.77
C GLY A 102 9.54 24.25 -7.14
N THR A 103 8.43 24.54 -6.46
CA THR A 103 7.65 25.75 -6.69
C THR A 103 8.40 27.02 -6.27
N ASN A 104 8.19 28.08 -7.04
CA ASN A 104 8.77 29.41 -6.84
C ASN A 104 7.88 30.30 -5.95
N MET A 105 6.67 29.88 -5.60
CA MET A 105 5.78 30.61 -4.69
C MET A 105 5.61 29.83 -3.37
N SER A 106 5.78 30.53 -2.24
CA SER A 106 5.56 29.94 -0.92
C SER A 106 4.08 29.55 -0.74
N GLN A 107 3.81 28.57 0.12
CA GLN A 107 2.42 28.17 0.37
C GLN A 107 1.59 29.29 1.01
N SER A 108 2.17 30.06 1.93
CA SER A 108 1.47 31.18 2.57
C SER A 108 1.10 32.28 1.57
N ASP A 109 1.99 32.58 0.62
CA ASP A 109 1.71 33.59 -0.41
C ASP A 109 0.64 33.09 -1.37
N TYR A 110 0.71 31.81 -1.77
CA TYR A 110 -0.32 31.20 -2.59
C TYR A 110 -1.68 31.20 -1.88
N ASP A 111 -1.74 30.81 -0.60
CA ASP A 111 -2.98 30.80 0.17
C ASP A 111 -3.56 32.21 0.29
N HIS A 112 -2.71 33.22 0.49
CA HIS A 112 -3.15 34.62 0.51
C HIS A 112 -3.72 35.05 -0.86
N LEU A 113 -2.99 34.76 -1.94
CA LEU A 113 -3.43 35.03 -3.31
C LEU A 113 -4.75 34.31 -3.63
N ALA A 114 -4.89 33.04 -3.27
CA ALA A 114 -6.12 32.27 -3.50
C ALA A 114 -7.32 32.81 -2.72
N ASN A 115 -7.08 33.50 -1.59
CA ASN A 115 -8.14 34.10 -0.78
C ASN A 115 -8.60 35.47 -1.31
N CYS A 116 -7.71 36.28 -1.88
CA CYS A 116 -8.06 37.60 -2.42
C CYS A 116 -8.35 37.59 -3.92
N GLY A 117 -7.70 36.70 -4.66
CA GLY A 117 -7.69 36.63 -6.12
C GLY A 117 -8.83 35.84 -6.75
N LYS A 118 -8.99 36.02 -8.06
CA LYS A 118 -9.91 35.22 -8.87
C LYS A 118 -9.24 33.89 -9.25
N LEU A 119 -9.84 32.78 -8.85
CA LEU A 119 -9.52 31.46 -9.37
C LEU A 119 -9.84 31.40 -10.87
N MET A 120 -8.87 30.96 -11.67
CA MET A 120 -9.04 30.78 -13.10
C MET A 120 -9.26 29.31 -13.44
N THR A 121 -10.14 29.07 -14.40
CA THR A 121 -10.21 27.78 -15.10
C THR A 121 -8.96 27.56 -15.96
N ASP A 122 -8.69 26.31 -16.35
CA ASP A 122 -7.53 26.00 -17.19
C ASP A 122 -7.55 26.77 -18.53
N GLU A 123 -8.73 27.00 -19.12
CA GLU A 123 -8.84 27.74 -20.39
C GLU A 123 -8.61 29.26 -20.20
N GLU A 124 -9.08 29.83 -19.09
CA GLU A 124 -8.76 31.22 -18.72
C GLU A 124 -7.26 31.37 -18.47
N ALA A 125 -6.64 30.43 -17.73
CA ALA A 125 -5.22 30.42 -17.45
C ALA A 125 -4.37 30.26 -18.73
N LYS A 126 -4.76 29.38 -19.67
CA LYS A 126 -4.08 29.25 -20.98
C LYS A 126 -4.13 30.55 -21.77
N THR A 127 -5.29 31.19 -21.82
CA THR A 127 -5.47 32.46 -22.52
C THR A 127 -4.58 33.53 -21.90
N PHE A 128 -4.59 33.64 -20.58
CA PHE A 128 -3.75 34.56 -19.82
C PHE A 128 -2.25 34.35 -20.08
N ILE A 129 -1.76 33.10 -20.02
CA ILE A 129 -0.35 32.79 -20.31
C ILE A 129 0.02 33.10 -21.77
N ALA A 130 -0.88 32.81 -22.72
CA ALA A 130 -0.63 33.10 -24.13
C ALA A 130 -0.52 34.60 -24.38
N ASP A 131 -1.43 35.40 -23.81
CA ASP A 131 -1.47 36.85 -23.99
C ASP A 131 -0.27 37.55 -23.29
N GLU A 132 0.06 37.16 -22.06
CA GLU A 132 1.13 37.80 -21.29
C GLU A 132 2.54 37.33 -21.67
N CYS A 133 2.72 36.03 -21.93
CA CYS A 133 4.05 35.43 -22.15
C CYS A 133 4.32 35.10 -23.63
N GLY A 134 3.33 35.21 -24.52
CA GLY A 134 3.48 34.95 -25.96
C GLY A 134 3.60 33.47 -26.32
N PHE A 135 3.20 32.55 -25.43
CA PHE A 135 3.18 31.12 -25.73
C PHE A 135 2.01 30.76 -26.66
N ALA A 136 2.22 29.75 -27.51
CA ALA A 136 1.16 29.25 -28.37
C ALA A 136 0.14 28.45 -27.52
N PRO A 137 -1.14 28.87 -27.44
CA PRO A 137 -2.14 28.29 -26.53
C PRO A 137 -2.26 26.77 -26.61
N GLU A 138 -2.12 26.21 -27.82
CA GLU A 138 -2.26 24.78 -28.08
C GLU A 138 -1.13 23.93 -27.49
N LYS A 139 -0.03 24.56 -27.04
CA LYS A 139 1.11 23.87 -26.41
C LYS A 139 1.12 23.99 -24.89
N ILE A 140 0.23 24.80 -24.33
CA ILE A 140 0.15 25.08 -22.89
C ILE A 140 -0.69 24.00 -22.20
N HIS A 141 -0.12 23.38 -21.17
CA HIS A 141 -0.80 22.41 -20.32
C HIS A 141 -0.76 22.89 -18.87
N ILE A 142 -1.93 23.26 -18.34
CA ILE A 142 -2.03 23.71 -16.94
C ILE A 142 -1.87 22.50 -16.01
N LEU A 143 -1.09 22.67 -14.95
CA LEU A 143 -0.86 21.66 -13.93
C LEU A 143 -1.11 22.26 -12.56
N HIS A 144 -1.76 21.51 -11.69
CA HIS A 144 -2.18 22.01 -10.37
C HIS A 144 -1.26 21.46 -9.27
N GLU A 145 -0.70 20.27 -9.47
CA GLU A 145 0.22 19.66 -8.52
C GLU A 145 1.62 20.30 -8.61
N VAL A 146 2.11 20.82 -7.48
CA VAL A 146 3.47 21.32 -7.32
C VAL A 146 4.15 20.76 -6.06
N HIS A 147 5.47 20.82 -6.05
CA HIS A 147 6.28 20.24 -4.98
C HIS A 147 7.29 21.23 -4.41
N THR A 148 7.71 20.98 -3.18
CA THR A 148 8.97 21.48 -2.64
C THR A 148 9.94 20.33 -2.45
N TYR A 149 11.23 20.65 -2.39
CA TYR A 149 12.29 19.67 -2.25
C TYR A 149 13.22 20.00 -1.09
N GLU A 150 13.80 18.96 -0.52
CA GLU A 150 14.95 19.04 0.37
C GLU A 150 16.18 18.46 -0.32
N VAL A 151 17.35 18.97 0.06
CA VAL A 151 18.66 18.49 -0.37
C VAL A 151 19.49 18.08 0.84
N ASN A 152 20.18 16.94 0.75
CA ASN A 152 21.05 16.46 1.81
C ASN A 152 22.52 16.86 1.61
N LYS A 153 23.38 16.54 2.58
CA LYS A 153 24.84 16.81 2.53
C LYS A 153 25.56 16.20 1.31
N HIS A 154 24.95 15.20 0.66
CA HIS A 154 25.46 14.55 -0.55
C HIS A 154 24.80 15.05 -1.84
N ARG A 155 24.07 16.18 -1.80
CA ARG A 155 23.35 16.78 -2.94
C ARG A 155 22.29 15.88 -3.55
N ARG A 156 21.74 14.94 -2.79
CA ARG A 156 20.57 14.17 -3.23
C ARG A 156 19.32 14.96 -2.89
N LEU A 157 18.40 15.01 -3.85
CA LEU A 157 17.10 15.65 -3.71
C LEU A 157 16.05 14.64 -3.26
N ARG A 158 15.09 15.08 -2.45
CA ARG A 158 13.84 14.36 -2.19
C ARG A 158 12.68 15.35 -2.15
N LYS A 159 11.48 14.89 -2.51
CA LYS A 159 10.25 15.67 -2.32
C LYS A 159 10.01 15.86 -0.82
N SER A 160 9.74 17.09 -0.40
CA SER A 160 9.44 17.47 0.99
C SER A 160 8.00 17.93 1.19
N GLY A 161 7.33 18.35 0.11
CA GLY A 161 5.93 18.76 0.14
C GLY A 161 5.28 18.61 -1.22
N THR A 162 3.97 18.38 -1.20
CA THR A 162 3.11 18.35 -2.39
C THR A 162 1.90 19.23 -2.11
N PHE A 163 1.56 20.08 -3.06
CA PHE A 163 0.48 21.05 -2.97
C PHE A 163 -0.35 20.99 -4.23
N ASP A 164 -1.67 21.14 -4.07
CA ASP A 164 -2.60 21.30 -5.17
C ASP A 164 -2.98 22.78 -5.29
N ARG A 165 -2.68 23.38 -6.44
CA ARG A 165 -2.77 24.82 -6.66
C ARG A 165 -3.47 25.14 -7.97
N THR A 166 -4.71 25.59 -7.87
CA THR A 166 -5.46 26.19 -8.97
C THR A 166 -4.77 27.49 -9.44
N PRO A 167 -4.76 27.79 -10.75
CA PRO A 167 -4.32 29.09 -11.24
C PRO A 167 -5.13 30.25 -10.64
N VAL A 168 -4.47 31.31 -10.19
CA VAL A 168 -5.11 32.47 -9.56
C VAL A 168 -4.58 33.75 -10.19
N TYR A 169 -5.48 34.70 -10.45
CA TYR A 169 -5.15 36.04 -10.91
C TYR A 169 -5.82 37.08 -10.01
N GLU A 170 -5.03 38.01 -9.49
CA GLU A 170 -5.52 39.24 -8.84
C GLU A 170 -5.09 40.47 -9.64
N SER A 171 -3.80 40.53 -10.02
CA SER A 171 -3.22 41.58 -10.85
C SER A 171 -2.04 41.04 -11.67
N THR A 172 -1.51 41.87 -12.58
CA THR A 172 -0.34 41.52 -13.41
C THR A 172 0.92 41.21 -12.59
N ASP A 173 1.04 41.78 -11.39
CA ASP A 173 2.12 41.58 -10.42
C ASP A 173 1.72 40.73 -9.20
N TRP A 174 0.50 40.17 -9.18
CA TRP A 174 0.02 39.26 -8.14
C TRP A 174 -0.84 38.15 -8.76
N ASN A 175 -0.18 37.06 -9.16
CA ASN A 175 -0.80 35.93 -9.85
C ASN A 175 0.06 34.67 -9.71
N TYR A 176 -0.55 33.52 -9.98
CA TYR A 176 0.12 32.24 -9.96
C TYR A 176 -0.48 31.30 -11.01
N VAL A 177 0.37 30.72 -11.85
CA VAL A 177 -0.01 29.65 -12.78
C VAL A 177 1.14 28.66 -12.93
N ARG A 178 0.91 27.37 -12.67
CA ARG A 178 1.84 26.29 -13.01
C ARG A 178 1.42 25.68 -14.35
N PHE A 179 2.34 25.60 -15.30
CA PHE A 179 2.05 25.03 -16.62
C PHE A 179 3.29 24.48 -17.32
N ASP A 180 3.07 23.51 -18.20
CA ASP A 180 4.09 23.02 -19.13
C ASP A 180 3.85 23.59 -20.53
N CYS A 181 4.94 23.92 -21.22
CA CYS A 181 4.89 24.31 -22.62
C CYS A 181 6.10 23.77 -23.37
N ALA A 182 5.84 23.03 -24.46
CA ALA A 182 6.86 22.48 -25.37
C ALA A 182 8.04 21.78 -24.65
N CYS A 183 7.72 20.87 -23.72
CA CYS A 183 8.66 20.06 -22.92
C CYS A 183 9.40 20.80 -21.80
N PHE A 184 9.08 22.06 -21.54
CA PHE A 184 9.59 22.81 -20.39
C PHE A 184 8.48 23.02 -19.35
N MET A 185 8.90 23.07 -18.09
CA MET A 185 8.03 23.27 -16.95
C MET A 185 8.20 24.69 -16.42
N TYR A 186 7.10 25.42 -16.30
CA TYR A 186 7.09 26.82 -15.89
C TYR A 186 6.12 27.08 -14.74
N GLU A 187 6.42 28.14 -14.01
CA GLU A 187 5.46 28.87 -13.19
C GLU A 187 5.49 30.34 -13.58
N LEU A 188 4.32 30.92 -13.83
CA LEU A 188 4.16 32.36 -13.82
C LEU A 188 3.82 32.77 -12.39
N VAL A 189 4.73 33.51 -11.75
CA VAL A 189 4.59 33.94 -10.35
C VAL A 189 4.72 35.45 -10.31
N ASN A 190 3.65 36.14 -9.93
CA ASN A 190 3.63 37.59 -9.74
C ASN A 190 4.13 38.36 -10.98
N GLY A 191 3.72 37.89 -12.17
CA GLY A 191 4.13 38.46 -13.46
C GLY A 191 5.51 38.02 -13.95
N GLU A 192 6.26 37.24 -13.17
CA GLU A 192 7.56 36.71 -13.59
C GLU A 192 7.46 35.26 -14.06
N LEU A 193 7.90 35.01 -15.29
CA LEU A 193 8.01 33.66 -15.83
C LEU A 193 9.27 32.97 -15.28
N ARG A 194 9.07 31.90 -14.52
CA ARG A 194 10.13 31.14 -13.86
C ARG A 194 10.11 29.69 -14.29
N PHE A 195 11.27 29.05 -14.33
CA PHE A 195 11.34 27.60 -14.52
C PHE A 195 10.89 26.89 -13.25
N TYR A 196 10.11 25.84 -13.44
CA TYR A 196 9.82 24.86 -12.41
C TYR A 196 10.78 23.68 -12.57
N CYS A 197 11.56 23.39 -11.53
CA CYS A 197 12.55 22.33 -11.54
C CYS A 197 12.12 21.19 -10.61
N CYS A 198 12.19 19.94 -11.07
CA CYS A 198 11.88 18.75 -10.27
C CYS A 198 12.94 17.66 -10.42
#